data_AF-A0A832RPA8-F1
#
_entry.id   AF-A0A832RPA8-F1
#
_cell.length_a   1.000
_cell.length_b   1.000
_cell.length_c   1.000
_cell.angle_alpha   90.00
_cell.angle_beta   90.00
_cell.angle_gamma   90.00
#
_symmetry.space_group_name_H-M   'P 1'
#
loop_
_entity.id
_entity.type
_entity.pdbx_description
1 polymer ?
#
loop_
_entity_poly.entity_id
_entity_poly.type
_entity_poly.pdbx_seq_one_letter_code
_entity_poly.pdbx_strand_id
1 'polypeptide(L)'
;MSQLLKDRVYTMESATAKRGIYPLHGYKLGLYRIPIKLDDPLEMKSIYDGLKSTFSMDMFADRIYVTYKWTEENMPDPDAKGYDKVDLSVTVEIVSGEVVDIIYQIFPIEKFGDKEWIKDYRKKADYYAKMIIDSILRNTILSDKLIEYYVKTEKLE
;
A
#
# COMPACT_ATOMS: atom_id res chain seq x y z
N MET A 1 -8.18 12.90 -3.17
CA MET A 1 -6.78 12.86 -2.71
C MET A 1 -6.70 13.60 -1.38
N SER A 2 -6.26 12.94 -0.31
CA SER A 2 -6.15 13.53 1.03
C SER A 2 -5.21 14.73 1.07
N GLN A 3 -5.55 15.75 1.87
CA GLN A 3 -4.64 16.85 2.19
C GLN A 3 -3.33 16.33 2.82
N LEU A 4 -3.38 15.21 3.56
CA LEU A 4 -2.20 14.57 4.18
C LEU A 4 -1.20 14.02 3.15
N LEU A 5 -1.67 13.71 1.94
CA LEU A 5 -0.86 13.13 0.85
C LEU A 5 -0.42 14.17 -0.18
N LYS A 6 -0.95 15.40 -0.12
CA LYS A 6 -0.80 16.40 -1.19
C LYS A 6 0.65 16.89 -1.35
N ASP A 7 1.43 16.89 -0.27
CA ASP A 7 2.80 17.44 -0.25
C ASP A 7 3.91 16.39 -0.12
N ARG A 8 3.60 15.08 -0.20
CA ARG A 8 4.59 14.00 0.08
C ARG A 8 4.60 12.87 -0.94
N VAL A 9 4.24 13.16 -2.19
CA VAL A 9 4.50 12.24 -3.29
C VAL A 9 6.00 12.33 -3.60
N TYR A 10 6.81 11.55 -2.88
CA TYR A 10 8.15 11.20 -3.34
C TYR A 10 7.95 10.21 -4.49
N THR A 11 7.87 10.72 -5.73
CA THR A 11 8.25 9.92 -6.88
C THR A 11 9.64 9.36 -6.59
N MET A 12 9.85 8.06 -6.81
CA MET A 12 11.16 7.44 -6.66
C MET A 12 12.09 7.93 -7.78
N GLU A 13 12.51 9.19 -7.69
CA GLU A 13 13.61 9.73 -8.47
C GLU A 13 14.89 9.40 -7.72
N SER A 14 15.56 8.31 -8.12
CA SER A 14 17.02 8.16 -8.11
C SER A 14 17.43 6.69 -7.97
N ALA A 15 18.59 6.37 -8.58
CA ALA A 15 19.40 5.15 -8.39
C ALA A 15 19.93 4.97 -6.94
N THR A 16 19.16 5.41 -5.93
CA THR A 16 19.49 5.33 -4.50
C THR A 16 19.07 3.98 -3.91
N ALA A 17 19.48 2.89 -4.56
CA ALA A 17 19.50 1.56 -3.96
C ALA A 17 20.60 1.41 -2.89
N LYS A 18 21.28 2.50 -2.49
CA LYS A 18 22.49 2.49 -1.63
C LYS A 18 22.27 2.68 -0.13
N ARG A 19 21.04 2.60 0.40
CA ARG A 19 20.83 2.52 1.86
C ARG A 19 19.78 1.47 2.21
N GLY A 20 20.25 0.25 2.49
CA GLY A 20 19.54 -0.73 3.33
C GLY A 20 18.16 -1.20 2.85
N ILE A 21 17.77 -0.96 1.60
CA ILE A 21 16.57 -1.57 1.03
C ILE A 21 16.89 -3.05 0.86
N TYR A 22 16.17 -3.92 1.57
CA TYR A 22 16.35 -5.37 1.51
C TYR A 22 16.46 -5.83 0.03
N PRO A 23 17.57 -6.46 -0.37
CA PRO A 23 17.89 -6.76 -1.78
C PRO A 23 17.00 -7.85 -2.43
N LEU A 24 15.93 -8.29 -1.78
CA LEU A 24 15.09 -9.40 -2.23
C LEU A 24 13.82 -9.00 -2.99
N HIS A 25 13.50 -7.71 -3.12
CA HIS A 25 12.18 -7.28 -3.62
C HIS A 25 12.30 -6.15 -4.66
N GLY A 26 12.66 -6.49 -5.90
CA GLY A 26 12.72 -5.58 -7.06
C GLY A 26 11.37 -5.00 -7.53
N TYR A 27 10.31 -5.20 -6.76
CA TYR A 27 8.93 -4.78 -7.02
C TYR A 27 8.39 -3.77 -5.99
N LYS A 28 9.24 -3.33 -5.04
CA LYS A 28 8.92 -2.27 -4.08
C LYS A 28 9.10 -0.90 -4.75
N LEU A 29 8.00 -0.21 -5.06
CA LEU A 29 8.02 1.05 -5.83
C LEU A 29 7.87 2.31 -4.98
N GLY A 30 7.52 2.20 -3.69
CA GLY A 30 7.59 3.35 -2.80
C GLY A 30 7.58 2.99 -1.32
N LEU A 31 8.25 3.86 -0.56
CA LEU A 31 8.45 3.81 0.87
C LEU A 31 7.89 5.09 1.47
N TYR A 32 6.87 4.95 2.31
CA TYR A 32 6.33 6.03 3.11
C TYR A 32 6.79 5.86 4.55
N ARG A 33 7.73 6.71 4.95
CA ARG A 33 8.26 6.72 6.30
C ARG A 33 7.46 7.68 7.17
N ILE A 34 6.86 7.16 8.22
CA ILE A 34 6.01 7.90 9.14
C ILE A 34 6.72 7.99 10.49
N PRO A 35 7.00 9.19 11.02
CA PRO A 35 7.76 9.40 12.25
C PRO A 35 6.92 9.12 13.51
N ILE A 36 6.28 7.96 13.56
CA ILE A 36 5.47 7.49 14.69
C ILE A 36 5.98 6.13 15.13
N LYS A 37 5.95 5.91 16.44
CA LYS A 37 6.31 4.63 17.05
C LYS A 37 5.10 3.71 17.09
N LEU A 38 5.30 2.48 16.63
CA LEU A 38 4.31 1.39 16.65
C LEU A 38 5.00 0.13 17.16
N ASP A 39 4.94 -0.09 18.47
CA ASP A 39 5.58 -1.21 19.17
C ASP A 39 4.59 -2.06 19.99
N ASP A 40 3.39 -1.54 20.26
CA ASP A 40 2.36 -2.27 20.99
C ASP A 40 1.61 -3.27 20.08
N PRO A 41 1.62 -4.58 20.40
CA PRO A 41 0.84 -5.60 19.68
C PRO A 41 -0.67 -5.28 19.60
N LEU A 42 -1.23 -4.57 20.58
CA LEU A 42 -2.64 -4.17 20.57
C LEU A 42 -2.93 -3.14 19.47
N GLU A 43 -2.00 -2.21 19.22
CA GLU A 43 -2.13 -1.22 18.15
C GLU A 43 -2.04 -1.88 16.77
N MET A 44 -1.13 -2.85 16.61
CA MET A 44 -1.04 -3.68 15.40
C MET A 44 -2.35 -4.44 15.13
N LYS A 45 -2.93 -5.03 16.19
CA LYS A 45 -4.22 -5.71 16.08
C LYS A 45 -5.35 -4.75 15.74
N SER A 46 -5.34 -3.54 16.31
CA SER A 46 -6.34 -2.51 15.98
C SER A 46 -6.29 -2.09 14.52
N ILE A 47 -5.08 -1.91 13.96
CA ILE A 47 -4.88 -1.65 12.52
C ILE A 47 -5.44 -2.80 11.68
N TYR A 48 -5.17 -4.05 12.09
CA TYR A 48 -5.69 -5.24 11.41
C TYR A 48 -7.21 -5.28 11.43
N ASP A 49 -7.84 -5.15 12.60
CA ASP A 49 -9.29 -5.23 12.76
C ASP A 49 -10.01 -4.08 12.03
N GLY A 50 -9.41 -2.88 11.97
CA GLY A 50 -9.98 -1.72 11.27
C GLY A 50 -10.02 -1.87 9.74
N LEU A 51 -9.15 -2.70 9.14
CA LEU A 51 -8.99 -2.82 7.70
C LEU A 51 -9.50 -4.17 7.14
N LYS A 52 -9.70 -5.18 7.99
CA LYS A 52 -10.08 -6.56 7.61
C LYS A 52 -11.40 -6.66 6.82
N SER A 53 -12.32 -5.72 7.04
CA SER A 53 -13.62 -5.72 6.33
C SER A 53 -13.50 -5.36 4.86
N THR A 54 -12.46 -4.61 4.48
CA THR A 54 -12.30 -4.02 3.15
C THR A 54 -11.18 -4.69 2.35
N PHE A 55 -10.17 -5.22 3.01
CA PHE A 55 -8.97 -5.78 2.37
C PHE A 55 -8.66 -7.20 2.84
N SER A 56 -7.96 -7.95 2.00
CA SER A 56 -7.40 -9.24 2.40
C SER A 56 -6.14 -8.99 3.22
N MET A 57 -6.11 -9.45 4.48
CA MET A 57 -5.05 -9.10 5.42
C MET A 57 -4.33 -10.29 6.02
N ASP A 58 -3.00 -10.19 6.06
CA ASP A 58 -2.11 -11.12 6.76
C ASP A 58 -1.30 -10.35 7.81
N MET A 59 -1.23 -10.87 9.03
CA MET A 59 -0.52 -10.22 10.14
C MET A 59 0.61 -11.12 10.67
N PHE A 60 1.78 -10.53 10.84
CA PHE A 60 2.97 -11.10 11.46
C PHE A 60 3.39 -10.22 12.65
N ALA A 61 4.45 -10.61 13.37
CA ALA A 61 4.86 -9.92 14.60
C ALA A 61 5.21 -8.43 14.39
N ASP A 62 5.91 -8.12 13.29
CA ASP A 62 6.41 -6.78 12.96
C ASP A 62 5.73 -6.19 11.71
N ARG A 63 4.80 -6.93 11.08
CA ARG A 63 4.29 -6.61 9.74
C ARG A 63 2.83 -6.90 9.54
N ILE A 64 2.17 -6.04 8.78
CA ILE A 64 0.82 -6.27 8.28
C ILE A 64 0.83 -6.14 6.76
N TYR A 65 0.36 -7.16 6.05
CA TYR A 65 0.14 -7.13 4.62
C TYR A 65 -1.33 -6.85 4.33
N VAL A 66 -1.57 -5.79 3.57
CA VAL A 66 -2.88 -5.35 3.12
C VAL A 66 -2.95 -5.56 1.62
N THR A 67 -3.75 -6.53 1.18
CA THR A 67 -3.89 -6.87 -0.24
C THR A 67 -5.26 -6.45 -0.75
N TYR A 68 -5.27 -5.68 -1.83
CA TYR A 68 -6.46 -5.37 -2.61
C TYR A 68 -6.45 -6.18 -3.90
N LYS A 69 -7.58 -6.82 -4.21
CA LYS A 69 -7.79 -7.57 -5.44
C LYS A 69 -8.82 -6.85 -6.30
N TRP A 70 -8.56 -6.75 -7.59
CA TRP A 70 -9.52 -6.26 -8.56
C TRP A 70 -9.47 -7.13 -9.79
N THR A 71 -10.56 -7.12 -10.54
CA THR A 71 -10.67 -7.92 -11.76
C THR A 71 -10.75 -7.02 -12.98
N GLU A 72 -10.03 -7.40 -14.02
CA GLU A 72 -10.15 -6.81 -15.35
C GLU A 72 -10.76 -7.84 -16.31
N GLU A 73 -11.61 -7.36 -17.20
CA GLU A 73 -12.29 -8.18 -18.21
C GLU A 73 -12.01 -7.56 -19.58
N ASN A 74 -11.60 -8.38 -20.55
CA ASN A 74 -11.25 -7.90 -21.89
C ASN A 74 -12.49 -7.47 -22.71
N MET A 75 -13.64 -8.09 -22.43
CA MET A 75 -14.90 -7.85 -23.12
C MET A 75 -16.06 -7.73 -22.12
N PRO A 76 -17.09 -6.92 -22.41
CA PRO A 76 -18.23 -6.75 -21.53
C PRO A 76 -19.20 -7.93 -21.56
N ASP A 77 -19.17 -8.76 -22.61
CA ASP A 77 -20.02 -9.94 -22.76
C ASP A 77 -19.25 -11.20 -22.33
N PRO A 78 -19.64 -11.86 -21.22
CA PRO A 78 -19.01 -13.09 -20.74
C PRO A 78 -19.13 -14.28 -21.69
N ASP A 79 -20.15 -14.30 -22.56
CA ASP A 79 -20.43 -15.42 -23.47
C ASP A 79 -19.79 -15.23 -24.85
N ALA A 80 -19.11 -14.10 -25.09
CA ALA A 80 -18.43 -13.82 -26.33
C ALA A 80 -17.19 -14.72 -26.52
N LYS A 81 -16.98 -15.17 -27.77
CA LYS A 81 -15.76 -15.91 -28.13
C LYS A 81 -14.52 -15.04 -27.89
N GLY A 82 -13.64 -15.49 -27.01
CA GLY A 82 -12.42 -14.76 -26.63
C GLY A 82 -12.56 -13.89 -25.39
N TYR A 83 -13.65 -14.05 -24.62
CA TYR A 83 -13.75 -13.49 -23.28
C TYR A 83 -12.61 -14.01 -22.40
N ASP A 84 -11.96 -13.09 -21.71
CA ASP A 84 -10.85 -13.37 -20.82
C ASP A 84 -10.95 -12.46 -19.60
N LYS A 85 -10.70 -13.04 -18.43
CA LYS A 85 -10.85 -12.42 -17.12
C LYS A 85 -9.60 -12.70 -16.30
N VAL A 86 -9.09 -11.68 -15.62
CA VAL A 86 -7.87 -11.80 -14.82
C VAL A 86 -8.02 -11.07 -13.49
N ASP A 87 -7.75 -11.80 -12.42
CA ASP A 87 -7.71 -11.25 -11.08
C ASP A 87 -6.30 -10.73 -10.80
N LEU A 88 -6.21 -9.42 -10.64
CA LEU A 88 -5.00 -8.69 -10.32
C LEU A 88 -4.99 -8.32 -8.83
N SER A 89 -3.79 -8.14 -8.29
CA SER A 89 -3.65 -7.76 -6.88
C SER A 89 -2.49 -6.82 -6.63
N VAL A 90 -2.66 -5.93 -5.65
CA VAL A 90 -1.62 -5.06 -5.12
C VAL A 90 -1.56 -5.24 -3.61
N THR A 91 -0.34 -5.30 -3.08
CA THR A 91 -0.09 -5.51 -1.66
C THR A 91 0.67 -4.32 -1.08
N VAL A 92 0.21 -3.83 0.06
CA VAL A 92 0.87 -2.81 0.87
C VAL A 92 1.29 -3.46 2.19
N GLU A 93 2.56 -3.31 2.54
CA GLU A 93 3.20 -3.81 3.75
C GLU A 93 3.35 -2.65 4.74
N ILE A 94 2.83 -2.81 5.95
CA ILE A 94 3.06 -1.90 7.07
C ILE A 94 4.11 -2.57 7.95
N VAL A 95 5.25 -1.94 8.14
CA VAL A 95 6.34 -2.41 9.02
C VAL A 95 6.32 -1.59 10.30
N SER A 96 6.19 -2.27 11.43
CA SER A 96 6.20 -1.67 12.76
C SER A 96 7.63 -1.47 13.27
N GLY A 97 7.83 -0.49 14.15
CA GLY A 97 9.14 -0.12 14.67
C GLY A 97 9.15 1.23 15.37
N GLU A 98 10.34 1.76 15.62
CA GLU A 98 10.51 3.15 16.11
C GLU A 98 9.94 4.18 15.13
N VAL A 99 9.98 3.82 13.85
CA VAL A 99 9.43 4.58 12.74
C VAL A 99 8.62 3.59 11.90
N VAL A 100 7.36 3.91 11.61
CA VAL A 100 6.51 3.08 10.76
C VAL A 100 6.87 3.29 9.30
N ASP A 101 7.19 2.19 8.61
CA ASP A 101 7.47 2.19 7.18
C ASP A 101 6.30 1.51 6.43
N ILE A 102 5.60 2.25 5.57
CA ILE A 102 4.57 1.70 4.67
C ILE A 102 5.17 1.51 3.28
N ILE A 103 5.14 0.28 2.78
CA ILE A 103 5.81 -0.14 1.56
C ILE A 103 4.80 -0.78 0.63
N TYR A 104 4.59 -0.23 -0.57
CA TYR A 104 3.72 -0.88 -1.55
C TYR A 104 4.51 -1.67 -2.60
N GLN A 105 3.96 -2.83 -2.95
CA GLN A 105 4.54 -3.82 -3.83
C GLN A 105 3.64 -3.97 -5.08
N ILE A 106 4.17 -3.60 -6.23
CA ILE A 106 3.49 -3.78 -7.52
C ILE A 106 4.24 -4.87 -8.27
N PHE A 107 3.59 -6.02 -8.43
CA PHE A 107 4.17 -7.13 -9.14
C PHE A 107 4.23 -6.87 -10.65
N PRO A 108 5.20 -7.46 -11.36
CA PRO A 108 5.17 -7.52 -12.82
C PRO A 108 3.86 -8.16 -13.29
N ILE A 109 3.34 -7.69 -14.44
CA ILE A 109 2.04 -8.17 -14.96
C ILE A 109 2.08 -9.65 -15.31
N GLU A 110 3.27 -10.12 -15.69
CA GLU A 110 3.63 -11.50 -16.01
C GLU A 110 3.35 -12.47 -14.84
N LYS A 111 3.33 -11.97 -13.59
CA LYS A 111 2.94 -12.77 -12.42
C LYS A 111 1.49 -13.26 -12.52
N PHE A 112 0.63 -12.51 -13.21
CA PHE A 112 -0.79 -12.80 -13.37
C PHE A 112 -1.10 -13.49 -14.72
N GLY A 113 -0.07 -13.87 -15.47
CA GLY A 113 -0.14 -14.52 -16.78
C GLY A 113 0.10 -13.56 -17.95
N ASP A 114 0.15 -14.13 -19.16
CA ASP A 114 0.37 -13.37 -20.40
C ASP A 114 -0.93 -12.71 -20.85
N LYS A 115 -1.13 -11.48 -20.38
CA LYS A 115 -2.34 -10.69 -20.63
C LYS A 115 -1.99 -9.37 -21.32
N GLU A 116 -1.56 -9.45 -22.57
CA GLU A 116 -1.13 -8.30 -23.39
C GLU A 116 -2.25 -7.25 -23.61
N TRP A 117 -3.51 -7.64 -23.46
CA TRP A 117 -4.66 -6.75 -23.62
C TRP A 117 -4.84 -5.78 -22.44
N ILE A 118 -4.20 -6.02 -21.28
CA ILE A 118 -4.30 -5.12 -20.12
C ILE A 118 -3.47 -3.86 -20.38
N LYS A 119 -4.16 -2.72 -20.51
CA LYS A 119 -3.54 -1.41 -20.68
C LYS A 119 -3.37 -0.68 -19.36
N ASP A 120 -2.31 0.11 -19.27
CA ASP A 120 -2.03 1.00 -18.13
C ASP A 120 -1.97 0.29 -16.76
N TYR A 121 -1.64 -1.00 -16.72
CA TYR A 121 -1.60 -1.82 -15.50
C TYR A 121 -0.85 -1.13 -14.35
N ARG A 122 0.37 -0.65 -14.60
CA ARG A 122 1.19 0.02 -13.57
C ARG A 122 0.52 1.26 -12.99
N LYS A 123 -0.18 2.04 -13.82
CA LYS A 123 -0.88 3.25 -13.38
C LYS A 123 -2.10 2.90 -12.50
N LYS A 124 -2.86 1.87 -12.89
CA LYS A 124 -3.97 1.36 -12.07
C LYS A 124 -3.47 0.77 -10.74
N ALA A 125 -2.40 -0.02 -10.78
CA ALA A 125 -1.79 -0.61 -9.61
C ALA A 125 -1.25 0.45 -8.62
N ASP A 126 -0.59 1.50 -9.13
CA ASP A 126 -0.15 2.64 -8.33
C ASP A 126 -1.33 3.41 -7.70
N TYR A 127 -2.41 3.62 -8.46
CA TYR A 127 -3.62 4.23 -7.94
C TYR A 127 -4.22 3.43 -6.76
N TYR A 128 -4.36 2.11 -6.92
CA TYR A 128 -4.88 1.26 -5.85
C TYR A 128 -3.93 1.17 -4.65
N ALA A 129 -2.61 1.14 -4.86
CA ALA A 129 -1.63 1.22 -3.79
C ALA A 129 -1.83 2.51 -2.96
N LYS A 130 -1.96 3.66 -3.63
CA LYS A 130 -2.21 4.95 -2.96
C LYS A 130 -3.57 4.99 -2.25
N MET A 131 -4.60 4.37 -2.81
CA MET A 131 -5.90 4.23 -2.15
C MET A 131 -5.80 3.41 -0.86
N ILE A 132 -5.07 2.28 -0.88
CA ILE A 132 -4.83 1.47 0.32
C ILE A 132 -4.08 2.28 1.37
N ILE A 133 -3.02 3.00 0.98
CA ILE A 133 -2.24 3.85 1.89
C ILE A 133 -3.12 4.94 2.50
N ASP A 134 -3.94 5.63 1.72
CA ASP A 134 -4.87 6.64 2.24
C ASP A 134 -5.87 6.02 3.23
N SER A 135 -6.35 4.82 2.96
CA SER A 135 -7.25 4.08 3.86
C SER A 135 -6.56 3.71 5.17
N ILE A 136 -5.31 3.22 5.10
CA ILE A 136 -4.48 2.92 6.27
C ILE A 136 -4.29 4.18 7.11
N LEU A 137 -3.92 5.29 6.48
CA LEU A 137 -3.61 6.53 7.20
C LEU A 137 -4.83 7.19 7.84
N ARG A 138 -6.04 6.98 7.29
CA ARG A 138 -7.26 7.66 7.77
C ARG A 138 -8.11 6.82 8.70
N ASN A 139 -8.16 5.51 8.48
CA ASN A 139 -9.11 4.62 9.17
C ASN A 139 -8.46 3.83 10.31
N THR A 140 -7.21 4.13 10.65
CA THR A 140 -6.47 3.44 11.70
C THR A 140 -5.89 4.42 12.72
N ILE A 141 -5.42 3.89 13.85
CA ILE A 141 -4.75 4.65 14.92
C ILE A 141 -3.53 5.45 14.44
N LEU A 142 -2.97 5.11 13.27
CA LEU A 142 -1.88 5.86 12.66
C LEU A 142 -2.27 7.32 12.38
N SER A 143 -3.55 7.59 12.09
CA SER A 143 -4.09 8.94 11.91
C SER A 143 -3.88 9.79 13.17
N ASP A 144 -4.35 9.27 14.30
CA ASP A 144 -4.34 9.99 15.57
C ASP A 144 -2.91 10.24 16.06
N LYS A 145 -2.05 9.22 15.93
CA LYS A 145 -0.62 9.33 16.24
C LYS A 145 0.11 10.34 15.36
N LEU A 146 -0.26 10.42 14.08
CA LEU A 146 0.29 11.42 13.17
C LEU A 146 -0.11 12.83 13.56
N ILE A 147 -1.39 13.05 13.90
CA ILE A 147 -1.89 14.34 14.37
C ILE A 147 -1.15 14.74 15.64
N GLU A 148 -1.04 13.83 16.62
CA GLU A 148 -0.34 14.09 17.88
C GLU A 148 1.14 14.43 17.65
N TYR A 149 1.80 13.75 16.72
CA TYR A 149 3.17 14.07 16.32
C TYR A 149 3.26 15.51 15.79
N TYR A 150 2.38 15.90 14.85
CA TYR A 150 2.42 17.26 14.27
C TYR A 150 2.13 18.35 15.30
N VAL A 151 1.11 18.17 16.15
CA VAL A 151 0.79 19.11 17.23
C VAL A 151 2.01 19.36 18.12
N LYS A 152 2.71 18.29 18.52
CA LYS A 152 3.94 18.40 19.34
C LYS A 152 5.09 19.07 18.59
N THR A 153 5.30 18.75 17.31
CA THR A 153 6.42 19.32 16.54
C THR A 153 6.19 20.76 16.12
N GLU A 154 4.95 21.15 15.82
CA GLU A 154 4.62 22.49 15.32
C GLU A 154 4.30 23.47 16.46
N LYS A 155 4.29 23.01 17.73
CA LYS A 155 3.92 23.82 18.91
C LYS A 155 2.59 24.57 18.70
N LEU A 156 1.65 23.94 18.02
CA LEU A 156 0.31 24.46 17.89
C LEU A 156 -0.40 24.22 19.23
N GLU A 157 -0.32 25.22 20.11
CA GLU A 157 -1.18 25.34 21.30
C GLU A 157 -2.63 25.63 20.91
#